data_AF-A0A524FC81-F1
#
_entry.id   AF-A0A524FC81-F1
#
_cell.length_a   1.000
_cell.length_b   1.000
_cell.length_c   1.000
_cell.angle_alpha   90.00
_cell.angle_beta   90.00
_cell.angle_gamma   90.00
#
_symmetry.space_group_name_H-M   'P 1'
#
loop_
_entity.id
_entity.type
_entity.pdbx_description
1 polymer ?
#
loop_
_entity_poly.entity_id
_entity_poly.type
_entity_poly.pdbx_seq_one_letter_code
_entity_poly.pdbx_strand_id
1 'polypeptide(L)' 'MNVLIIYFSQTGGTEKIAKMIQKGILNSGNKCEIAKIKSVDTKDLKDFD' A
#
# COMPACT_ATOMS: atom_id res chain seq x y z
N MET A 1 11.00 0.84 -8.39
CA MET A 1 10.26 -0.22 -7.69
C MET A 1 8.78 0.13 -7.70
N ASN A 2 7.91 -0.82 -8.02
CA ASN A 2 6.47 -0.74 -7.91
C ASN A 2 6.03 -1.46 -6.64
N VAL A 3 5.59 -0.73 -5.63
CA VAL A 3 5.30 -1.28 -4.30
C VAL A 3 3.80 -1.26 -4.03
N LEU A 4 3.26 -2.36 -3.51
CA LEU A 4 1.89 -2.41 -2.98
C LEU A 4 1.91 -2.48 -1.46
N ILE A 5 1.27 -1.51 -0.80
CA ILE A 5 1.01 -1.55 0.64
C ILE A 5 -0.40 -2.11 0.86
N ILE A 6 -0.48 -3.33 1.39
CA ILE A 6 -1.75 -3.92 1.81
C ILE A 6 -1.92 -3.71 3.31
N TYR A 7 -3.07 -3.17 3.71
CA TYR A 7 -3.36 -2.91 5.11
C TYR A 7 -4.78 -3.32 5.52
N PHE A 8 -4.95 -3.52 6.83
CA PHE A 8 -6.25 -3.63 7.47
C PHE A 8 -6.39 -2.56 8.55
N SER A 9 -7.55 -1.93 8.63
CA SER A 9 -7.82 -0.87 9.60
C SER A 9 -9.30 -0.87 9.97
N GLN A 10 -9.61 -0.97 11.27
CA GLN A 10 -10.99 -0.87 11.77
C GLN A 10 -11.38 0.58 12.04
N THR A 11 -10.50 1.34 12.69
CA THR A 11 -10.77 2.71 13.16
C THR A 11 -9.91 3.78 12.48
N GLY A 12 -9.12 3.42 11.47
CA GLY A 12 -8.31 4.36 10.67
C GLY A 12 -6.85 4.51 11.11
N GLY A 13 -6.43 3.96 12.25
CA GLY A 13 -5.05 4.07 12.74
C GLY A 13 -4.02 3.50 11.76
N THR A 14 -4.20 2.25 11.32
CA THR A 14 -3.33 1.60 10.34
C THR A 14 -3.36 2.29 8.98
N GLU A 15 -4.50 2.85 8.58
CA GLU A 15 -4.61 3.60 7.33
C GLU A 15 -3.70 4.84 7.33
N LYS A 16 -3.65 5.57 8.46
CA LYS A 16 -2.74 6.72 8.62
C LYS A 16 -1.28 6.28 8.49
N ILE A 17 -0.91 5.16 9.12
CA ILE A 17 0.44 4.59 9.04
C ILE A 17 0.78 4.21 7.59
N ALA A 18 -0.11 3.49 6.92
CA ALA A 18 0.08 3.06 5.55
C ALA A 18 0.23 4.24 4.57
N LYS A 19 -0.53 5.34 4.76
CA LYS A 19 -0.35 6.60 4.00
C LYS A 19 0.99 7.28 4.27
N MET A 20 1.49 7.26 5.51
CA MET A 20 2.82 7.80 5.83
C MET A 20 3.93 6.99 5.17
N ILE A 21 3.83 5.65 5.16
CA ILE A 21 4.78 4.78 4.46
C ILE A 21 4.73 5.04 2.96
N GLN A 22 3.53 5.11 2.36
CA GLN A 22 3.35 5.44 0.94
C GLN A 22 4.06 6.75 0.58
N LYS A 23 3.87 7.80 1.37
CA LYS A 23 4.53 9.10 1.16
C LYS A 23 6.06 8.97 1.17
N GLY A 24 6.62 8.18 2.09
CA GLY A 24 8.06 7.91 2.12
C GLY A 24 8.57 7.23 0.85
N ILE A 25 7.84 6.23 0.36
CA ILE A 25 8.19 5.51 -0.87
C ILE A 25 8.08 6.42 -2.11
N LEU A 26 7.00 7.21 -2.22
CA LEU A 26 6.84 8.17 -3.32
C LEU A 26 7.98 9.22 -3.32
N ASN A 27 8.36 9.72 -2.14
CA ASN A 27 9.47 10.68 -2.00
C ASN A 27 10.83 10.10 -2.40
N SER A 28 10.98 8.76 -2.38
CA SER A 28 12.19 8.07 -2.85
C SER A 28 12.25 7.86 -4.37
N GLY A 29 11.25 8.36 -5.12
CA GLY A 29 11.16 8.21 -6.58
C GLY A 29 10.57 6.86 -7.04
N ASN A 30 10.01 6.07 -6.10
CA ASN A 30 9.37 4.80 -6.39
C ASN A 30 7.86 4.96 -6.61
N LYS A 31 7.24 3.99 -7.30
CA LYS A 31 5.78 3.91 -7.43
C LYS A 31 5.22 3.16 -6.22
N CYS A 32 4.12 3.66 -5.67
CA CYS A 32 3.50 3.02 -4.50
C CYS A 32 1.98 3.13 -4.54
N GLU A 33 1.34 1.97 -4.54
CA GLU A 33 -0.10 1.82 -4.38
C GLU A 33 -0.44 1.35 -2.97
N ILE A 34 -1.66 1.63 -2.53
CA ILE A 34 -2.15 1.24 -1.21
C ILE A 34 -3.55 0.66 -1.36
N ALA A 35 -3.76 -0.53 -0.80
CA ALA A 35 -5.03 -1.24 -0.89
C ALA A 35 -5.44 -1.82 0.48
N LYS A 36 -6.75 -1.88 0.72
CA LYS A 36 -7.29 -2.60 1.88
C LYS A 36 -7.27 -4.09 1.58
N ILE A 37 -6.91 -4.92 2.56
CA ILE A 37 -6.83 -6.38 2.38
C ILE A 37 -8.13 -7.01 1.85
N LYS A 38 -9.29 -6.42 2.18
CA LYS A 38 -10.61 -6.89 1.70
C LYS A 38 -10.86 -6.61 0.21
N SER A 39 -9.98 -5.83 -0.43
CA SER A 39 -10.15 -5.31 -1.78
C SER A 39 -9.09 -5.82 -2.75
N VAL A 40 -8.19 -6.71 -2.30
CA VAL A 40 -7.07 -7.22 -3.10
C VAL A 40 -7.33 -8.68 -3.46
N ASP A 41 -7.24 -9.03 -4.74
CA ASP A 41 -7.10 -10.42 -5.18
C ASP A 41 -5.60 -10.76 -5.26
N THR A 42 -5.25 -11.99 -4.93
CA THR A 42 -3.90 -12.54 -5.13
C THR A 42 -3.35 -12.37 -6.55
N LYS A 43 -4.22 -12.24 -7.56
CA LYS A 43 -3.84 -11.98 -8.95
C LYS A 43 -3.23 -10.59 -9.15
N ASP A 44 -3.65 -9.62 -8.35
CA ASP A 44 -3.20 -8.21 -8.43
C ASP A 44 -1.76 -8.05 -7.89
N LEU A 45 -1.22 -9.07 -7.23
CA LEU A 45 0.13 -9.03 -6.64
C LEU A 45 1.26 -9.17 -7.66
N LYS A 46 0.96 -9.64 -8.88
CA LYS A 46 1.97 -9.97 -9.89
C LYS A 46 2.62 -8.73 -10.53
N ASP A 47 1.97 -7.58 -10.42
CA ASP A 47 2.41 -6.34 -11.06
C ASP A 47 3.34 -5.51 -10.14
N PHE A 48 3.62 -6.00 -8.93
CA PHE A 48 4.44 -5.34 -7.92
C PHE A 48 5.74 -6.11 -7.65
N ASP A 49 6.78 -5.38 -7.28
CA ASP A 49 8.12 -5.90 -6.97
C ASP A 49 8.20 -6.56 -5.57
#